data_AF-X1KRJ8-F1
#
_entry.id   AF-X1KRJ8-F1
#
_cell.length_a   1.000
_cell.length_b   1.000
_cell.length_c   1.000
_cell.angle_alpha   90.00
_cell.angle_beta   90.00
_cell.angle_gamma   90.00
#
_symmetry.space_group_name_H-M   'P 1'
#
loop_
_entity.id
_entity.type
_entity.pdbx_description
1 polymer ?
#
loop_
_entity_poly.entity_id
_entity_poly.type
_entity_poly.pdbx_seq_one_letter_code
_entity_poly.pdbx_strand_id
1 'polypeptide(L)'
;MFGEIFEEELSRESVFRDESKLLPDYVPSVLVHRDEEFRYLTRVFKPVIEYRASQRVLITGSVGVGKTALARRFGRELESAAKGRKLNLSYLHVNCRKDRTPYAVLTKLVQRYYPRWPA
;
A
#
# COMPACT_ATOMS: atom_id res chain seq x y z
N MET A 1 16.40 -11.53 36.87
CA MET A 1 17.12 -10.47 36.13
C MET A 1 16.46 -10.11 34.80
N PHE A 2 16.61 -10.85 33.69
CA PHE A 2 15.99 -10.42 32.41
C PHE A 2 14.45 -10.50 32.40
N GLY A 3 13.84 -11.46 33.10
CA GLY A 3 12.38 -11.58 33.19
C GLY A 3 11.72 -10.42 33.95
N GLU A 4 12.34 -9.95 35.03
CA GLU A 4 11.82 -8.84 35.84
C GLU A 4 11.87 -7.52 35.05
N ILE A 5 12.96 -7.27 34.31
CA ILE A 5 13.10 -6.11 33.42
C ILE A 5 12.03 -6.16 32.31
N PHE A 6 11.73 -7.35 31.78
CA PHE A 6 10.75 -7.50 30.70
C PHE A 6 9.32 -7.17 31.17
N GLU A 7 8.92 -7.67 32.34
CA GLU A 7 7.61 -7.38 32.93
C GLU A 7 7.49 -5.90 33.36
N GLU A 8 8.55 -5.30 33.90
CA GLU A 8 8.58 -3.87 34.24
C GLU A 8 8.32 -3.00 33.00
N GLU A 9 9.01 -3.28 31.89
CA GLU A 9 8.82 -2.53 30.63
C GLU A 9 7.44 -2.78 30.00
N LEU A 10 6.88 -3.99 30.06
CA LEU A 10 5.52 -4.27 29.59
C LEU A 10 4.44 -3.59 30.42
N SER A 11 4.69 -3.38 31.72
CA SER A 11 3.74 -2.76 32.64
C SER A 11 3.72 -1.22 32.57
N ARG A 12 4.67 -0.61 31.85
CA ARG A 12 4.71 0.84 31.68
C ARG A 12 3.51 1.35 30.90
N GLU A 13 2.85 2.35 31.45
CA GLU A 13 1.76 3.03 30.77
C GLU A 13 2.28 3.81 29.56
N SER A 14 1.62 3.63 28.41
CA SER A 14 1.87 4.41 27.20
C SER A 14 0.77 5.46 27.02
N VAL A 15 1.14 6.64 26.53
CA VAL A 15 0.19 7.67 26.07
C VAL A 15 -0.50 7.28 24.77
N PHE A 16 -0.01 6.25 24.09
CA PHE A 16 -0.55 5.78 22.82
C PHE A 16 -1.51 4.62 23.03
N ARG A 17 -2.71 4.76 22.48
CA ARG A 17 -3.66 3.64 22.38
C ARG A 17 -3.24 2.61 21.32
N ASP A 18 -2.64 3.07 20.23
CA ASP A 18 -2.18 2.23 19.12
C ASP A 18 -1.07 2.96 18.32
N GLU A 19 0.18 2.67 18.65
CA GLU A 19 1.36 3.25 18.00
C GLU A 19 1.50 2.82 16.53
N SER A 20 0.90 1.70 16.14
CA SER A 20 0.98 1.20 14.75
C SER A 20 0.41 2.20 13.74
N LYS A 21 -0.49 3.08 14.20
CA LYS A 21 -1.13 4.13 13.39
C LYS A 21 -0.19 5.28 13.04
N LEU A 22 0.91 5.42 13.78
CA LEU A 22 1.94 6.45 13.53
C LEU A 22 3.08 5.93 12.65
N LEU A 23 3.12 4.62 12.37
CA LEU A 23 4.13 4.04 11.51
C LEU A 23 4.01 4.59 10.07
N PRO A 24 5.14 4.88 9.39
CA PRO A 24 5.12 5.39 8.01
C PRO A 24 4.38 4.48 7.00
N ASP A 25 4.31 3.19 7.30
CA ASP A 25 3.63 2.20 6.47
C ASP A 25 2.12 2.14 6.70
N TYR A 26 1.60 2.79 7.74
CA TYR A 26 0.17 2.91 7.97
C TYR A 26 -0.48 3.78 6.90
N VAL A 27 -1.59 3.29 6.35
CA VAL A 27 -2.42 4.05 5.40
C VAL A 27 -3.85 4.01 5.93
N PRO A 28 -4.42 5.16 6.33
CA PRO A 28 -5.74 5.22 6.96
C PRO A 28 -6.87 4.86 6.00
N SER A 29 -8.03 4.56 6.58
CA SER A 29 -9.30 4.28 5.90
C SER A 29 -9.95 5.52 5.29
N VAL A 30 -9.49 6.73 5.61
CA VAL A 30 -9.90 7.97 4.94
C VAL A 30 -8.65 8.82 4.72
N LEU A 31 -8.50 9.36 3.50
CA LEU A 31 -7.46 10.33 3.15
C LEU A 31 -8.12 11.70 2.97
N VAL A 32 -8.04 12.54 4.00
CA VAL A 32 -8.67 13.87 4.00
C VAL A 32 -8.05 14.74 2.90
N HIS A 33 -8.89 15.51 2.19
CA HIS A 33 -8.50 16.42 1.10
C HIS A 33 -7.83 15.75 -0.10
N ARG A 34 -8.17 14.48 -0.37
CA ARG A 34 -7.64 13.72 -1.53
C ARG A 34 -8.72 13.14 -2.42
N ASP A 35 -9.96 13.58 -2.24
CA ASP A 35 -11.14 13.06 -2.93
C ASP A 35 -11.08 13.30 -4.44
N GLU A 36 -10.63 14.48 -4.88
CA GLU A 36 -10.56 14.82 -6.30
C GLU A 36 -9.47 14.04 -7.02
N GLU A 37 -8.28 13.88 -6.42
CA GLU A 37 -7.22 13.06 -7.00
C GLU A 37 -7.59 11.58 -7.03
N PHE A 38 -8.27 11.09 -5.98
CA PHE A 38 -8.79 9.73 -5.96
C PHE A 38 -9.85 9.52 -7.05
N ARG A 39 -10.75 10.48 -7.24
CA ARG A 39 -11.75 10.47 -8.30
C ARG A 39 -11.11 10.49 -9.68
N TYR A 40 -10.06 11.29 -9.87
CA TYR A 40 -9.29 11.32 -11.11
C TYR A 40 -8.64 9.97 -11.42
N LEU A 41 -7.94 9.37 -10.45
CA LEU A 41 -7.38 8.03 -10.61
C LEU A 41 -8.46 6.99 -10.96
N THR A 42 -9.62 7.07 -10.32
CA THR A 42 -10.76 6.20 -10.60
C THR A 42 -11.24 6.34 -12.05
N ARG A 43 -11.33 7.58 -12.58
CA ARG A 43 -11.70 7.82 -13.98
C ARG A 43 -10.66 7.24 -14.95
N VAL A 44 -9.37 7.44 -14.67
CA VAL A 44 -8.27 6.93 -15.51
C VAL A 44 -8.26 5.40 -15.55
N PHE A 45 -8.50 4.73 -14.42
CA PHE A 45 -8.44 3.27 -14.31
C PHE A 45 -9.78 2.58 -14.54
N LYS A 46 -10.89 3.31 -14.75
CA LYS A 46 -12.19 2.75 -15.11
C LYS A 46 -12.10 1.73 -16.27
N PRO A 47 -11.32 1.96 -17.35
CA PRO A 47 -11.14 0.99 -18.44
C PRO A 47 -10.47 -0.33 -18.04
N VAL A 48 -9.68 -0.37 -16.95
CA VAL A 48 -9.07 -1.60 -16.43
C VAL A 48 -10.15 -2.57 -15.95
N ILE A 49 -11.22 -2.03 -15.36
CA ILE A 49 -12.34 -2.81 -14.85
C ILE A 49 -13.33 -3.16 -15.96
N GLU A 50 -13.67 -2.21 -16.84
CA GLU A 50 -14.72 -2.41 -17.86
C GLU A 50 -14.24 -3.22 -19.06
N TYR A 51 -13.03 -2.92 -19.57
CA TYR A 51 -12.54 -3.46 -20.85
C TYR A 51 -11.25 -4.25 -20.70
N ARG A 52 -10.78 -4.51 -19.46
CA ARG A 52 -9.49 -5.16 -19.17
C ARG A 52 -8.32 -4.45 -19.87
N ALA A 53 -8.41 -3.14 -20.06
CA ALA A 53 -7.38 -2.34 -20.68
C ALA A 53 -6.20 -2.10 -19.71
N SER A 54 -5.01 -1.88 -20.26
CA SER A 54 -3.85 -1.43 -19.48
C SER A 54 -3.88 0.09 -19.33
N GLN A 55 -3.60 0.60 -18.14
CA GLN A 55 -3.54 2.03 -17.83
C GLN A 55 -2.27 2.34 -17.05
N ARG A 56 -1.70 3.52 -17.32
CA ARG A 56 -0.49 4.02 -16.66
C ARG A 56 -0.72 5.45 -16.22
N VAL A 57 -0.28 5.77 -15.01
CA VAL A 57 -0.32 7.12 -14.45
C VAL A 57 1.00 7.42 -13.75
N LEU A 58 1.42 8.68 -13.80
CA LEU A 58 2.55 9.19 -13.02
C LEU A 58 2.02 10.20 -12.00
N ILE A 59 2.27 9.95 -10.71
CA ILE A 59 1.86 10.85 -9.62
C ILE A 59 3.08 11.64 -9.16
N THR A 60 3.06 12.96 -9.33
CA THR A 60 4.16 13.87 -9.00
C THR A 60 3.78 14.84 -7.88
N GLY A 61 4.77 15.53 -7.31
CA GLY A 61 4.58 16.53 -6.25
C GLY A 61 5.64 16.43 -5.14
N SER A 62 5.68 17.43 -4.26
CA SER A 62 6.67 17.56 -3.17
C SER A 62 6.64 16.40 -2.16
N VAL A 63 7.71 16.23 -1.39
CA VAL A 63 7.77 15.21 -0.31
C VAL A 63 6.70 15.50 0.75
N GLY A 64 6.15 14.46 1.38
CA GLY A 64 5.19 14.60 2.48
C GLY A 64 3.74 14.87 2.05
N VAL A 65 3.46 15.19 0.78
CA VAL A 65 2.08 15.51 0.34
C VAL A 65 1.15 14.29 0.26
N GLY A 66 1.58 13.08 0.63
CA GLY A 66 0.68 11.92 0.68
C GLY A 66 0.49 11.16 -0.64
N LYS A 67 1.35 11.35 -1.64
CA LYS A 67 1.33 10.60 -2.92
C LYS A 67 1.32 9.08 -2.71
N THR A 68 2.20 8.58 -1.83
CA THR A 68 2.31 7.15 -1.53
C THR A 68 1.06 6.62 -0.84
N ALA A 69 0.50 7.39 0.10
CA ALA A 69 -0.73 7.01 0.80
C ALA A 69 -1.91 6.94 -0.19
N LEU A 70 -2.06 7.93 -1.07
CA LEU A 70 -3.05 7.96 -2.14
C LEU A 70 -2.92 6.75 -3.06
N ALA A 71 -1.72 6.47 -3.59
CA ALA A 71 -1.48 5.36 -4.50
C ALA A 71 -1.75 3.99 -3.86
N ARG A 72 -1.31 3.79 -2.60
CA ARG A 72 -1.57 2.55 -1.85
C ARG A 72 -3.04 2.37 -1.55
N ARG A 73 -3.75 3.44 -1.18
CA ARG A 73 -5.19 3.35 -0.95
C ARG A 73 -5.95 3.08 -2.23
N PHE A 74 -5.65 3.81 -3.30
CA PHE A 74 -6.26 3.59 -4.60
C PHE A 74 -6.09 2.15 -5.08
N GLY A 75 -4.88 1.58 -4.97
CA GLY A 75 -4.62 0.19 -5.33
C GLY A 75 -5.48 -0.81 -4.57
N ARG A 76 -5.62 -0.64 -3.24
CA ARG A 76 -6.48 -1.49 -2.40
C ARG A 76 -7.96 -1.40 -2.78
N GLU A 77 -8.44 -0.19 -3.05
CA GLU A 77 -9.84 0.02 -3.46
C GLU A 77 -10.10 -0.54 -4.86
N LEU A 78 -9.14 -0.43 -5.79
CA LEU A 78 -9.25 -1.02 -7.12
C LEU A 78 -9.33 -2.56 -7.05
N GLU A 79 -8.49 -3.19 -6.23
CA GLU A 79 -8.54 -4.64 -5.96
C GLU A 79 -9.87 -5.06 -5.32
N SER A 80 -10.36 -4.31 -4.33
CA SER A 80 -11.66 -4.54 -3.70
C SER A 80 -12.83 -4.42 -4.69
N ALA A 81 -12.83 -3.37 -5.51
CA ALA A 81 -13.84 -3.13 -6.54
C ALA A 81 -13.83 -4.21 -7.62
N ALA A 82 -12.65 -4.72 -7.99
CA ALA A 82 -12.50 -5.83 -8.93
C ALA A 82 -13.04 -7.14 -8.35
N LYS A 83 -12.75 -7.42 -7.07
CA LYS A 83 -13.28 -8.60 -6.36
C LYS A 83 -14.81 -8.63 -6.36
N GLY A 84 -15.46 -7.48 -6.08
CA GLY A 84 -16.92 -7.35 -6.15
C GLY A 84 -17.51 -7.63 -7.54
N ARG A 85 -16.71 -7.51 -8.60
CA ARG A 85 -17.07 -7.77 -10.00
C ARG A 85 -16.57 -9.13 -10.52
N LYS A 86 -16.06 -9.99 -9.64
CA LYS A 86 -15.48 -11.31 -9.99
C LYS A 86 -14.32 -11.21 -11.00
N LEU A 87 -13.57 -10.11 -10.98
CA LEU A 87 -12.36 -9.94 -11.78
C LEU A 87 -11.14 -10.39 -10.98
N ASN A 88 -10.27 -11.20 -11.58
CA ASN A 88 -8.99 -11.57 -10.99
C ASN A 88 -7.98 -10.44 -11.19
N LEU A 89 -8.09 -9.40 -10.37
CA LEU A 89 -7.16 -8.27 -10.31
C LEU A 89 -6.54 -8.26 -8.92
N SER A 90 -5.23 -8.09 -8.87
CA SER A 90 -4.47 -8.00 -7.63
C SER A 90 -3.58 -6.77 -7.62
N TYR A 91 -3.41 -6.19 -6.42
CA TYR A 91 -2.57 -5.03 -6.22
C TYR A 91 -1.24 -5.44 -5.57
N LEU A 92 -0.14 -4.93 -6.12
CA LEU A 92 1.19 -5.00 -5.52
C LEU A 92 1.81 -3.60 -5.47
N HIS A 93 2.27 -3.22 -4.28
CA HIS A 93 3.08 -2.02 -4.09
C HIS A 93 4.56 -2.42 -4.04
N VAL A 94 5.39 -1.80 -4.89
CA VAL A 94 6.85 -1.97 -4.88
C VAL A 94 7.51 -0.64 -4.56
N ASN A 95 8.40 -0.62 -3.57
CA ASN A 95 9.14 0.58 -3.18
C ASN A 95 10.52 0.56 -3.83
N CYS A 96 10.66 1.22 -4.98
CA CYS A 96 11.92 1.25 -5.73
C CYS A 96 13.09 1.93 -5.00
N ARG A 97 12.84 2.67 -3.89
CA ARG A 97 13.93 3.17 -3.03
C ARG A 97 14.58 2.05 -2.21
N LYS A 98 13.78 1.05 -1.83
CA LYS A 98 14.21 -0.16 -1.12
C LYS A 98 14.66 -1.25 -2.11
N ASP A 99 13.86 -1.50 -3.15
CA ASP A 99 14.11 -2.47 -4.21
C ASP A 99 14.80 -1.78 -5.41
N ARG A 100 16.12 -1.53 -5.28
CA ARG A 100 16.85 -0.56 -6.13
C ARG A 100 17.22 -1.07 -7.53
N THR A 101 17.07 -2.35 -7.80
CA THR A 101 17.45 -2.95 -9.08
C THR A 101 16.22 -3.49 -9.82
N PRO A 102 16.23 -3.52 -11.16
CA PRO A 102 15.19 -4.19 -11.93
C PRO A 102 14.98 -5.64 -11.47
N TYR A 103 16.06 -6.34 -11.14
CA TYR A 103 16.00 -7.68 -10.57
C TYR A 103 15.21 -7.72 -9.25
N ALA A 104 15.51 -6.84 -8.30
CA ALA A 104 14.79 -6.80 -7.02
C ALA A 104 13.29 -6.53 -7.20
N VAL A 105 12.93 -5.60 -8.09
CA VAL A 105 11.52 -5.31 -8.44
C VAL A 105 10.82 -6.53 -9.03
N LEU A 106 11.46 -7.22 -9.98
CA LEU A 106 10.93 -8.44 -10.58
C LEU A 106 10.80 -9.57 -9.56
N THR A 107 11.80 -9.76 -8.69
CA THR A 107 11.74 -10.75 -7.61
C THR A 107 10.55 -10.49 -6.68
N LYS A 108 10.26 -9.23 -6.33
CA LYS A 108 9.05 -8.88 -5.56
C LYS A 108 7.75 -9.23 -6.26
N LEU A 109 7.68 -8.99 -7.57
CA LEU A 109 6.53 -9.36 -8.40
C LEU A 109 6.34 -10.88 -8.42
N VAL A 110 7.41 -11.63 -8.70
CA VAL A 110 7.36 -13.09 -8.79
C VAL A 110 7.00 -13.71 -7.45
N GLN A 111 7.64 -13.31 -6.35
CA GLN A 111 7.36 -13.85 -5.01
C GLN A 111 5.90 -13.63 -4.56
N ARG A 112 5.27 -12.53 -5.03
CA ARG A 112 3.86 -12.25 -4.72
C ARG A 112 2.92 -13.30 -5.32
N TYR A 113 3.21 -13.78 -6.53
CA TYR A 113 2.34 -14.69 -7.29
C TYR A 113 2.85 -16.15 -7.31
N TYR A 114 4.12 -16.37 -6.99
CA TYR A 114 4.80 -17.66 -6.90
C TYR A 114 5.59 -17.73 -5.58
N PRO A 115 4.92 -18.01 -4.44
CA PRO A 115 5.57 -17.97 -3.12
C PRO A 115 6.71 -18.97 -2.91
N ARG A 116 6.82 -19.99 -3.78
CA ARG A 116 7.92 -20.97 -3.76
C ARG A 116 9.20 -20.45 -4.43
N TRP A 117 9.15 -19.28 -5.05
CA TRP A 117 10.31 -18.69 -5.71
C TRP A 117 11.37 -18.29 -4.68
N PRO A 118 12.65 -18.68 -4.87
CA PRO A 118 13.71 -18.38 -3.92
C PRO A 118 13.93 -16.88 -3.75
N ALA A 119 14.42 -16.50 -2.56
CA ALA A 119 14.63 -15.12 -2.16
C ALA A 119 15.84 -14.46 -2.83
#